data_AF-A0A2K2VF76-F1
#
_entry.id   AF-A0A2K2VF76-F1
#
_cell.length_a   1.000
_cell.length_b   1.000
_cell.length_c   1.000
_cell.angle_alpha   90.00
_cell.angle_beta   90.00
_cell.angle_gamma   90.00
#
_symmetry.space_group_name_H-M   'P 1'
#
loop_
_entity.id
_entity.type
_entity.pdbx_description
1 polymer ?
#
loop_
_entity_poly.entity_id
_entity_poly.type
_entity_poly.pdbx_seq_one_letter_code
_entity_poly.pdbx_strand_id
1 'polypeptide(L)'
;MYRVNKDEIRTCQSILGVKICIGDEVFINTGKSNFMGTVRYLTGTGVVLITDHKMVVVKVSKINSIMIKNIDGGGAETRIENAEKNTEENDDVDSEGKESN
;
A
#
# COMPACT_ATOMS: atom_id res chain seq x y z
N MET A 1 0.70 40.79 -9.10
CA MET A 1 1.20 39.94 -7.99
C MET A 1 0.44 38.63 -8.06
N TYR A 2 1.01 37.60 -8.67
CA TYR A 2 0.33 36.29 -8.74
C TYR A 2 0.51 35.61 -7.38
N ARG A 3 -0.59 35.44 -6.65
CA ARG A 3 -0.64 34.56 -5.48
C ARG A 3 -0.51 33.13 -6.00
N VAL A 4 0.65 32.52 -5.80
CA VAL A 4 0.80 31.06 -5.95
C VAL A 4 0.00 30.45 -4.79
N ASN A 5 -1.12 29.80 -5.09
CA ASN A 5 -1.79 28.95 -4.10
C ASN A 5 -0.77 27.89 -3.64
N LYS A 6 -0.55 27.79 -2.33
CA LYS A 6 0.30 26.78 -1.69
C LYS A 6 -0.31 25.37 -1.72
N ASP A 7 -1.25 25.12 -2.63
CA ASP A 7 -1.61 23.76 -3.01
C ASP A 7 -0.53 23.30 -4.00
N GLU A 8 0.62 22.88 -3.48
CA GLU A 8 1.56 22.13 -4.30
C GLU A 8 0.79 20.95 -4.90
N ILE A 9 0.56 20.97 -6.21
CA ILE A 9 -0.10 19.87 -6.91
C ILE A 9 0.83 18.67 -6.77
N ARG A 10 0.55 17.87 -5.75
CA ARG A 10 1.28 16.65 -5.49
C ARG A 10 0.88 15.66 -6.57
N THR A 11 1.79 15.39 -7.50
CA THR A 11 1.55 14.42 -8.56
C THR A 11 1.52 13.03 -7.93
N CYS A 12 0.38 12.36 -8.02
CA CYS A 12 0.15 11.03 -7.45
C CYS A 12 -0.29 10.04 -8.52
N GLN A 13 0.05 8.77 -8.34
CA GLN A 13 -0.34 7.67 -9.20
C GLN A 13 -0.68 6.45 -8.35
N SER A 14 -1.69 5.68 -8.77
CA SER A 14 -1.99 4.39 -8.17
C SER A 14 -1.10 3.31 -8.79
N ILE A 15 -0.34 2.59 -7.96
CA ILE A 15 0.50 1.47 -8.36
C ILE A 15 0.17 0.30 -7.44
N LEU A 16 -0.29 -0.82 -8.01
CA LEU A 16 -0.79 -1.99 -7.27
C LEU A 16 -1.88 -1.63 -6.24
N GLY A 17 -2.73 -0.66 -6.56
CA GLY A 17 -3.77 -0.19 -5.65
C GLY A 17 -3.30 0.79 -4.57
N VAL A 18 -2.00 1.03 -4.44
CA VAL A 18 -1.44 2.01 -3.50
C VAL A 18 -1.32 3.36 -4.19
N LYS A 19 -1.95 4.41 -3.64
CA LYS A 19 -1.79 5.78 -4.11
C LYS A 19 -0.46 6.34 -3.59
N ILE A 20 0.49 6.53 -4.49
CA ILE A 20 1.82 7.06 -4.18
C ILE A 20 1.96 8.44 -4.81
N CYS A 21 2.63 9.35 -4.11
CA CYS A 21 2.84 10.72 -4.53
C CYS A 21 4.34 11.05 -4.59
N ILE A 22 4.71 12.00 -5.44
CA ILE A 22 6.06 12.57 -5.40
C ILE A 22 6.32 13.14 -3.99
N GLY A 23 7.50 12.83 -3.43
CA GLY A 23 7.92 13.18 -2.09
C GLY A 23 7.58 12.14 -1.01
N ASP A 24 6.78 11.11 -1.30
CA ASP A 24 6.55 10.03 -0.32
C ASP A 24 7.84 9.25 -0.07
N GLU A 25 8.12 8.90 1.19
CA GLU A 25 9.11 7.88 1.52
C GLU A 25 8.42 6.52 1.43
N VAL A 26 8.98 5.63 0.60
CA VAL A 26 8.37 4.33 0.32
C VAL A 26 9.38 3.20 0.47
N PHE A 27 8.85 2.04 0.83
CA PHE A 27 9.52 0.76 0.75
C PHE A 27 8.89 -0.06 -0.39
N ILE A 28 9.71 -0.53 -1.33
CA ILE A 28 9.28 -1.33 -2.48
C ILE A 28 9.98 -2.69 -2.45
N ASN A 29 9.20 -3.76 -2.43
CA ASN A 29 9.68 -5.13 -2.58
C ASN A 29 9.46 -5.61 -4.01
N THR A 30 10.49 -6.22 -4.61
CA THR A 30 10.45 -6.79 -5.97
C THR A 30 10.60 -8.32 -5.99
N GLY A 31 10.46 -8.96 -4.83
CA GLY A 31 10.77 -10.38 -4.58
C GLY A 31 12.27 -10.68 -4.53
N LYS A 32 13.07 -10.12 -5.44
CA LYS A 32 14.53 -10.30 -5.50
C LYS A 32 15.32 -9.24 -4.71
N SER A 33 14.73 -8.08 -4.50
CA SER A 33 15.39 -6.93 -3.87
C SER A 33 14.37 -6.04 -3.17
N ASN A 34 14.86 -5.27 -2.21
CA ASN A 34 14.10 -4.27 -1.46
C ASN A 34 14.71 -2.90 -1.69
N PHE A 35 13.87 -1.88 -1.89
CA PHE A 35 14.30 -0.50 -2.08
C PHE A 35 13.56 0.39 -1.08
N MET A 36 14.29 1.25 -0.38
CA MET A 36 13.72 2.26 0.50
C MET A 36 14.24 3.63 0.08
N GLY A 37 13.34 4.59 -0.06
CA GLY A 37 13.73 5.94 -0.43
C GLY A 37 12.55 6.85 -0.77
N THR A 38 12.86 8.09 -1.13
CA THR A 38 11.85 9.09 -1.47
C THR A 38 11.49 9.04 -2.96
N VAL A 39 10.20 9.05 -3.27
CA VAL A 39 9.70 9.11 -4.64
C VAL A 39 10.04 10.46 -5.26
N ARG A 40 10.86 10.45 -6.31
CA ARG A 40 11.22 11.65 -7.07
C ARG A 40 10.36 11.83 -8.31
N TYR A 41 10.07 10.74 -9.02
CA TYR A 41 9.24 10.76 -10.22
C TYR A 41 8.36 9.51 -10.28
N LEU A 42 7.16 9.71 -10.83
CA LEU A 42 6.24 8.64 -11.20
C LEU A 42 6.14 8.61 -12.72
N THR A 43 6.38 7.45 -13.30
CA THR A 43 6.27 7.22 -14.75
C THR A 43 5.23 6.13 -14.98
N GLY A 44 4.65 6.06 -16.17
CA GLY A 44 3.69 5.01 -16.51
C GLY A 44 4.24 3.58 -16.32
N THR A 45 5.56 3.40 -16.37
CA THR A 45 6.22 2.08 -16.31
C THR A 45 7.05 1.84 -15.04
N GLY A 46 7.23 2.84 -14.18
CA GLY A 46 8.18 2.74 -13.07
C GLY A 46 8.14 3.88 -12.07
N VAL A 47 8.70 3.62 -10.90
CA VAL A 47 8.89 4.58 -9.81
C VAL A 47 10.38 4.91 -9.73
N VAL A 48 10.70 6.21 -9.70
CA VAL A 48 12.08 6.67 -9.48
C VAL A 48 12.22 7.09 -8.04
N LEU A 49 13.12 6.41 -7.32
CA LEU A 49 13.44 6.65 -5.91
C LEU A 49 14.80 7.32 -5.79
N ILE A 50 14.97 8.13 -4.76
CA ILE A 50 16.28 8.50 -4.24
C ILE A 50 16.55 7.65 -3.00
N THR A 51 17.55 6.77 -3.07
CA THR A 51 17.98 5.84 -2.00
C THR A 51 19.44 6.15 -1.70
N ASP A 52 19.81 6.53 -0.46
CA ASP A 52 21.20 6.78 -0.07
C ASP A 52 22.00 7.65 -1.07
N HIS A 53 21.41 8.77 -1.49
CA HIS A 53 21.95 9.71 -2.48
C HIS A 53 22.11 9.15 -3.92
N LYS A 54 21.53 7.98 -4.22
CA LYS A 54 21.49 7.40 -5.57
C LYS A 54 20.07 7.39 -6.12
N MET A 55 19.94 7.59 -7.42
CA MET A 55 18.67 7.40 -8.12
C MET A 55 18.49 5.95 -8.54
N VAL A 56 17.36 5.36 -8.19
CA VAL A 56 16.99 3.98 -8.53
C VAL A 56 15.66 4.00 -9.26
N VAL A 57 15.58 3.30 -10.40
CA VAL A 57 14.34 3.12 -11.15
C VAL A 57 13.80 1.72 -10.91
N VAL A 58 12.63 1.62 -10.27
CA VAL A 58 11.93 0.35 -10.06
C VAL A 58 10.79 0.23 -11.07
N LYS A 59 10.87 -0.77 -11.96
CA LYS A 59 9.80 -1.02 -12.94
C LYS A 59 8.56 -1.56 -12.25
N VAL A 60 7.39 -1.01 -12.55
CA VAL A 60 6.10 -1.43 -11.97
C VAL A 60 5.86 -2.93 -12.14
N SER A 61 6.22 -3.48 -13.30
CA SER A 61 6.06 -4.91 -13.60
C SER A 61 6.90 -5.85 -12.72
N LYS A 62 7.87 -5.31 -11.97
CA LYS A 62 8.70 -6.07 -11.03
C LYS A 62 8.32 -5.85 -9.58
N ILE A 63 7.35 -4.98 -9.30
CA ILE A 63 6.95 -4.67 -7.93
C ILE A 63 5.99 -5.76 -7.45
N ASN A 64 6.33 -6.36 -6.31
CA ASN A 64 5.45 -7.28 -5.61
C ASN A 64 4.60 -6.55 -4.56
N SER A 65 5.20 -5.62 -3.81
CA SER A 65 4.50 -4.80 -2.83
C SER A 65 5.14 -3.43 -2.62
N ILE A 66 4.33 -2.47 -2.17
CA ILE A 66 4.72 -1.09 -1.85
C ILE A 66 4.13 -0.73 -0.49
N MET A 67 4.94 -0.12 0.37
CA MET A 67 4.51 0.47 1.63
C MET A 67 4.97 1.93 1.67
N ILE A 68 4.07 2.83 2.09
CA ILE A 68 4.41 4.24 2.32
C ILE A 68 4.78 4.39 3.78
N LYS A 69 5.97 4.92 4.05
CA LYS A 69 6.42 5.24 5.40
C LYS A 69 5.84 6.61 5.76
N ASN A 70 4.82 6.62 6.60
CA ASN A 70 4.28 7.87 7.15
C ASN A 70 5.34 8.49 8.07
N ILE A 71 5.95 9.59 7.64
CA ILE A 71 6.96 10.32 8.45
C ILE A 71 6.30 11.30 9.42
N ASP A 72 5.00 11.61 9.26
CA ASP A 72 4.26 12.47 10.18
C ASP A 72 3.20 11.67 10.94
N GLY A 73 3.24 11.78 12.28
CA GLY A 73 2.32 11.17 13.24
C GLY A 73 0.89 11.70 13.14
N GLY A 74 0.17 11.29 12.09
CA GLY A 74 -1.27 11.48 11.92
C GLY A 74 -1.83 10.27 11.18
N GLY A 75 -2.46 9.37 11.92
CA GLY A 75 -2.82 8.03 11.47
C GLY A 75 -3.61 7.96 10.15
N ALA A 76 -3.09 7.14 9.25
CA ALA A 76 -3.90 6.33 8.34
C ALA A 76 -3.21 4.96 8.24
N GLU A 77 -3.40 4.14 9.27
CA GLU A 77 -3.08 2.71 9.18
C GLU A 77 -4.06 2.10 8.18
N THR A 78 -3.59 1.70 7.00
CA THR A 78 -4.38 0.82 6.13
C THR A 78 -3.91 -0.59 6.40
N ARG A 79 -4.54 -1.25 7.38
CA ARG A 79 -4.34 -2.67 7.67
C ARG A 79 -5.13 -3.45 6.62
N ILE A 80 -4.43 -4.15 5.73
CA ILE A 80 -5.04 -5.10 4.79
C ILE A 80 -4.81 -6.50 5.37
N GLU A 81 -5.83 -7.05 6.04
CA GLU A 81 -5.90 -8.49 6.28
C GLU A 81 -6.48 -9.14 5.01
N ASN A 82 -5.77 -10.11 4.45
CA ASN A 82 -6.35 -10.99 3.45
C ASN A 82 -7.52 -11.73 4.14
N ALA A 83 -8.75 -11.41 3.76
CA ALA A 83 -9.90 -12.22 4.12
C ALA A 83 -9.81 -13.56 3.36
N GLU A 84 -9.09 -14.53 3.92
CA GLU A 84 -9.35 -15.92 3.58
C GLU A 84 -10.75 -16.25 4.08
N LYS A 85 -11.65 -16.41 3.11
CA LYS A 85 -13.06 -16.75 3.30
C LYS A 85 -13.16 -18.14 3.92
N ASN A 86 -13.23 -18.24 5.24
CA ASN A 86 -13.70 -19.45 5.91
C ASN A 86 -15.15 -19.68 5.48
N THR A 87 -15.36 -20.76 4.72
CA THR A 87 -16.70 -21.26 4.41
C THR A 87 -17.09 -22.11 5.61
N GLU A 88 -17.98 -21.59 6.46
CA GLU A 88 -18.62 -22.37 7.52
C GLU A 88 -19.56 -23.38 6.86
N GLU A 89 -19.14 -24.64 6.81
CA GLU A 89 -20.04 -25.79 6.72
C GLU A 89 -20.75 -25.89 8.07
N ASN A 90 -22.03 -25.48 8.11
CA ASN A 90 -22.90 -25.89 9.21
C ASN A 90 -23.42 -27.29 8.87
N ASP A 91 -22.84 -28.30 9.53
CA ASP A 91 -23.47 -29.61 9.64
C ASP A 91 -24.69 -29.49 10.57
N ASP A 92 -25.87 -29.70 10.00
CA ASP A 92 -27.15 -29.87 10.70
C ASP A 92 -27.05 -31.03 11.69
N VAL A 93 -27.00 -30.73 13.00
CA VAL A 93 -27.21 -31.72 14.05
C VAL A 93 -28.64 -31.59 14.56
N ASP A 94 -29.49 -32.44 13.98
CA ASP A 94 -30.74 -32.91 14.57
C ASP A 94 -30.47 -33.54 15.95
N SER A 95 -31.23 -33.15 16.98
CA SER A 95 -32.05 -34.10 17.77
C SER A 95 -32.46 -33.58 19.15
N GLU A 96 -33.78 -33.55 19.32
CA GLU A 96 -34.58 -33.94 20.49
C GLU A 96 -34.48 -33.15 21.80
N GLY A 97 -35.60 -32.47 22.10
CA GLY A 97 -35.91 -32.00 23.43
C GLY A 97 -36.22 -33.12 24.43
N LYS A 98 -36.13 -32.78 25.71
CA LYS A 98 -36.92 -33.39 26.79
C LYS A 98 -37.04 -32.42 27.95
N GLU A 99 -38.29 -32.23 28.37
CA GLU A 99 -38.71 -31.48 29.54
C GLU A 99 -38.23 -32.09 30.85
N SER A 100 -38.20 -31.19 31.83
CA SER A 100 -38.07 -31.29 33.27
C SER A 100 -38.65 -32.54 33.92
N ASN A 101 -38.03 -32.94 35.02
CA ASN A 101 -38.70 -33.64 36.12
C ASN A 101 -38.58 -32.78 37.37
#